data_AF-A0A9P3Q7V3-F1
#
_entry.id   AF-A0A9P3Q7V3-F1
#
_cell.length_a   1.000
_cell.length_b   1.000
_cell.length_c   1.000
_cell.angle_alpha   90.00
_cell.angle_beta   90.00
_cell.angle_gamma   90.00
#
_symmetry.space_group_name_H-M   'P 1'
#
loop_
_entity.id
_entity.type
_entity.pdbx_description
1 polymer ?
#
loop_
_entity_poly.entity_id
_entity_poly.type
_entity_poly.pdbx_seq_one_letter_code
_entity_poly.pdbx_strand_id
1 'polypeptide(L)'
;MQSHAATEQVRAAITSALSGAPRVVMVEAPNDAWYVQAVFAGLRRNVPVYVRDEEITGSAVATGQGAPPVAFFRYHRLVHPGYPFIAMLVTSGIGTVQSTGLDENLCAYYSENDTADDTAERVQQLMNRLTFAEPLTVVDERRLVPGTGVVVPLVAGRPPVVYRLNPAPGPQHGSHTYLRYRTFLIPRSDGEAVKALRQFGFAPWRPAG
;
A
#
# COMPACT_ATOMS: atom_id res chain seq x y z
N MET A 1 7.49 27.42 -7.92
CA MET A 1 6.10 27.46 -8.42
C MET A 1 5.56 26.09 -8.87
N GLN A 2 6.37 25.19 -9.44
CA GLN A 2 5.91 23.86 -9.91
C GLN A 2 5.45 22.88 -8.80
N SER A 3 5.93 23.03 -7.56
CA SER A 3 5.61 22.08 -6.46
C SER A 3 4.15 22.10 -6.00
N HIS A 4 3.45 23.23 -6.05
CA HIS A 4 2.09 23.33 -5.51
C HIS A 4 1.06 22.64 -6.43
N ALA A 5 1.18 22.85 -7.74
CA ALA A 5 0.30 22.22 -8.73
C ALA A 5 0.42 20.69 -8.73
N ALA A 6 1.65 20.17 -8.61
CA ALA A 6 1.89 18.73 -8.51
C ALA A 6 1.27 18.12 -7.24
N THR A 7 1.39 18.79 -6.10
CA THR A 7 0.74 18.36 -4.85
C THR A 7 -0.79 18.36 -4.96
N GLU A 8 -1.38 19.39 -5.57
CA GLU A 8 -2.83 19.47 -5.79
C GLU A 8 -3.33 18.35 -6.71
N GLN A 9 -2.58 17.99 -7.75
CA GLN A 9 -2.90 16.87 -8.63
C GLN A 9 -2.86 15.53 -7.89
N VAL A 10 -1.84 15.28 -7.06
CA VAL A 10 -1.76 14.07 -6.23
C VAL A 10 -2.97 14.00 -5.29
N ARG A 11 -3.31 15.11 -4.63
CA ARG A 11 -4.47 15.16 -3.74
C ARG A 11 -5.76 14.84 -4.49
N ALA A 12 -5.98 15.46 -5.65
CA ALA A 12 -7.16 15.22 -6.46
C ALA A 12 -7.26 13.74 -6.91
N ALA A 13 -6.14 13.12 -7.28
CA ALA A 13 -6.09 11.71 -7.65
C ALA A 13 -6.44 10.79 -6.47
N ILE A 14 -5.90 11.06 -5.28
CA ILE A 14 -6.21 10.30 -4.06
C ILE A 14 -7.68 10.47 -3.68
N THR A 15 -8.19 11.71 -3.65
CA THR A 15 -9.61 11.97 -3.37
C THR A 15 -10.52 11.26 -4.37
N SER A 16 -10.18 11.32 -5.66
CA SER A 16 -10.92 10.60 -6.70
C SER A 16 -10.92 9.09 -6.44
N ALA A 17 -9.78 8.49 -6.12
CA ALA A 17 -9.67 7.07 -5.79
C ALA A 17 -10.43 6.65 -4.53
N LEU A 18 -10.55 7.55 -3.53
CA LEU A 18 -11.35 7.33 -2.33
C LEU A 18 -12.87 7.44 -2.58
N SER A 19 -13.27 8.22 -3.59
CA SER A 19 -14.69 8.42 -3.96
C SER A 19 -15.19 7.49 -5.07
N GLY A 20 -14.28 6.91 -5.86
CA GLY A 20 -14.57 6.10 -7.04
C GLY A 20 -14.34 4.60 -6.83
N ALA A 21 -14.27 3.85 -7.94
CA ALA A 21 -13.83 2.46 -7.90
C ALA A 21 -12.39 2.39 -7.39
N PRO A 22 -12.13 1.66 -6.30
CA PRO A 22 -10.88 1.79 -5.59
C PRO A 22 -9.77 1.12 -6.42
N ARG A 23 -8.70 1.87 -6.64
CA ARG A 23 -7.52 1.49 -7.44
C ARG A 23 -6.29 2.13 -6.84
N VAL A 24 -5.13 1.53 -7.02
CA VAL A 24 -3.89 2.16 -6.57
C VAL A 24 -3.66 3.48 -7.31
N VAL A 25 -3.12 4.46 -6.61
CA VAL A 25 -2.70 5.74 -7.20
C VAL A 25 -1.19 5.77 -7.24
N MET A 26 -0.65 6.02 -8.44
CA MET A 26 0.78 6.22 -8.63
C MET A 26 1.15 7.69 -8.44
N VAL A 27 2.26 7.92 -7.76
CA VAL A 27 2.76 9.26 -7.45
C VAL A 27 4.26 9.27 -7.74
N GLU A 28 4.73 10.19 -8.55
CA GLU A 28 6.17 10.42 -8.71
C GLU A 28 6.63 11.41 -7.63
N ALA A 29 7.68 11.05 -6.90
CA ALA A 29 8.20 11.85 -5.80
C ALA A 29 9.74 11.90 -5.83
N PRO A 30 10.34 13.10 -5.74
CA PRO A 30 11.79 13.25 -5.77
C PRO A 30 12.47 12.81 -4.47
N ASN A 31 11.73 12.76 -3.35
CA ASN A 31 12.20 12.34 -2.03
C ASN A 31 11.02 12.08 -1.08
N ASP A 32 11.30 11.51 0.09
CA ASP A 32 10.34 11.23 1.14
C ASP A 32 9.59 12.47 1.65
N ALA A 33 10.30 13.60 1.85
CA ALA A 33 9.69 14.79 2.42
C ALA A 33 8.60 15.35 1.50
N TRP A 34 8.89 15.41 0.20
CA TRP A 34 7.92 15.80 -0.81
C TRP A 34 6.78 14.78 -0.89
N TYR A 35 7.08 13.48 -0.88
CA TYR A 35 6.07 12.42 -0.96
C TYR A 35 5.07 12.50 0.21
N VAL A 36 5.58 12.59 1.43
CA VAL A 36 4.74 12.69 2.63
C VAL A 36 3.92 13.99 2.61
N GLN A 37 4.51 15.11 2.21
CA GLN A 37 3.79 16.37 2.07
C GLN A 37 2.67 16.29 1.03
N ALA A 38 2.92 15.64 -0.11
CA ALA A 38 1.95 15.53 -1.19
C ALA A 38 0.79 14.58 -0.86
N VAL A 39 1.10 13.40 -0.30
CA VAL A 39 0.12 12.36 0.00
C VAL A 39 -0.69 12.68 1.25
N PHE A 40 -0.06 13.23 2.29
CA PHE A 40 -0.71 13.61 3.55
C PHE A 40 -0.93 15.12 3.64
N ALA A 41 -1.21 15.76 2.49
CA ALA A 41 -1.53 17.19 2.46
C ALA A 41 -2.71 17.52 3.38
N GLY A 42 -2.61 18.60 4.15
CA GLY A 42 -3.65 19.00 5.11
C GLY A 42 -3.65 18.19 6.42
N LEU A 43 -2.59 17.43 6.69
CA LEU A 43 -2.39 16.76 7.98
C LEU A 43 -2.41 17.76 9.14
N ARG A 44 -3.22 17.47 10.17
CA ARG A 44 -3.24 18.27 11.40
C ARG A 44 -1.86 18.19 12.08
N ARG A 45 -1.37 19.32 12.63
CA ARG A 45 -0.01 19.45 13.21
C ARG A 45 0.38 18.37 14.24
N ASN A 46 -0.58 17.75 14.91
CA ASN A 46 -0.34 16.78 15.98
C ASN A 46 -0.58 15.32 15.57
N VAL A 47 -0.85 15.06 14.29
CA VAL A 47 -1.09 13.69 13.80
C VAL A 47 0.20 13.16 13.20
N PRO A 48 0.90 12.20 13.83
CA PRO A 48 2.14 11.65 13.30
C PRO A 48 1.85 10.68 12.15
N VAL A 49 2.63 10.81 11.06
CA VAL A 49 2.77 9.76 10.06
C VAL A 49 3.73 8.72 10.62
N TYR A 50 3.40 7.44 10.48
CA TYR A 50 4.28 6.33 10.84
C TYR A 50 4.90 5.73 9.58
N VAL A 51 6.17 5.37 9.65
CA VAL A 51 6.94 4.79 8.57
C VAL A 51 7.59 3.47 8.98
N ARG A 52 7.73 2.55 8.03
CA ARG A 52 8.51 1.32 8.16
C ARG A 52 9.28 1.07 6.85
N ASP A 53 10.55 0.69 6.94
CA ASP A 53 11.31 0.18 5.81
C ASP A 53 10.97 -1.31 5.56
N GLU A 54 10.75 -1.66 4.30
CA GLU A 54 10.41 -3.01 3.86
C GLU A 54 11.26 -3.40 2.64
N GLU A 55 11.51 -4.71 2.51
CA GLU A 55 12.21 -5.30 1.38
C GLU A 55 11.45 -6.55 0.93
N ILE A 56 11.21 -6.65 -0.38
CA ILE A 56 10.77 -7.89 -1.02
C ILE A 56 11.89 -8.33 -1.96
N THR A 57 12.33 -9.58 -1.80
CA THR A 57 13.27 -10.24 -2.72
C THR A 57 12.50 -11.23 -3.58
N GLY A 58 12.85 -11.28 -4.86
CA GLY A 58 12.36 -12.30 -5.78
C GLY A 58 13.44 -13.35 -6.03
N SER A 59 13.01 -14.58 -6.27
CA SER A 59 13.84 -15.58 -6.95
C SER A 59 13.47 -15.56 -8.43
N ALA A 60 14.46 -15.53 -9.33
CA ALA A 60 14.27 -15.52 -10.79
C ALA A 60 13.46 -16.72 -11.34
N VAL A 61 13.10 -17.69 -10.49
CA VAL A 61 12.33 -18.91 -10.84
C VAL A 61 10.87 -18.83 -10.36
N ALA A 62 10.46 -17.80 -9.63
CA ALA A 62 9.10 -17.67 -9.10
C ALA A 62 8.26 -16.70 -9.95
N THR A 63 7.89 -17.10 -11.17
CA THR A 63 7.00 -16.38 -12.12
C THR A 63 5.55 -16.20 -11.63
N GLY A 64 5.31 -16.19 -10.32
CA GLY A 64 3.95 -16.07 -9.76
C GLY A 64 3.87 -15.71 -8.28
N GLN A 65 4.97 -15.36 -7.60
CA GLN A 65 4.96 -15.05 -6.18
C GLN A 65 5.57 -13.67 -5.85
N GLY A 66 5.03 -12.61 -6.42
CA GLY A 66 4.83 -11.42 -5.60
C GLY A 66 3.69 -11.72 -4.65
N ALA A 67 3.98 -12.11 -3.41
CA ALA A 67 2.93 -12.10 -2.40
C ALA A 67 2.38 -10.67 -2.33
N PRO A 68 1.06 -10.46 -2.18
CA PRO A 68 0.58 -9.14 -1.81
C PRO A 68 1.37 -8.75 -0.55
N PRO A 69 2.04 -7.58 -0.51
CA PRO A 69 2.78 -7.22 0.68
C PRO A 69 1.84 -7.29 1.88
N VAL A 70 2.44 -7.67 3.00
CA VAL A 70 1.80 -7.97 4.29
C VAL A 70 0.80 -6.88 4.76
N ALA A 71 0.90 -5.70 4.16
CA ALA A 71 0.18 -4.49 4.47
C ALA A 71 -1.35 -4.59 4.46
N PHE A 72 -1.98 -5.36 3.56
CA PHE A 72 -3.45 -5.34 3.47
C PHE A 72 -4.11 -5.87 4.75
N PHE A 73 -3.67 -7.02 5.26
CA PHE A 73 -4.26 -7.57 6.48
C PHE A 73 -3.78 -6.84 7.73
N ARG A 74 -2.45 -6.68 7.88
CA ARG A 74 -1.88 -6.26 9.16
C ARG A 74 -2.09 -4.80 9.46
N TYR A 75 -2.14 -3.95 8.44
CA TYR A 75 -2.16 -2.50 8.67
C TYR A 75 -3.55 -1.89 8.48
N HIS A 76 -4.41 -2.48 7.64
CA HIS A 76 -5.75 -1.93 7.34
C HIS A 76 -6.56 -1.61 8.60
N ARG A 77 -6.67 -2.58 9.53
CA ARG A 77 -7.39 -2.41 10.81
C ARG A 77 -6.78 -1.33 11.72
N LEU A 78 -5.52 -0.95 11.46
CA LEU A 78 -4.77 0.03 12.23
C LEU A 78 -4.83 1.43 11.60
N VAL A 79 -5.31 1.61 10.36
CA VAL A 79 -5.31 2.90 9.67
C VAL A 79 -6.41 3.83 10.20
N HIS A 80 -6.08 5.12 10.32
CA HIS A 80 -6.99 6.18 10.73
C HIS A 80 -8.12 6.39 9.71
N PRO A 81 -9.40 6.48 10.14
CA PRO A 81 -10.53 6.63 9.21
C PRO A 81 -10.49 7.95 8.41
N GLY A 82 -9.91 9.01 8.98
CA GLY A 82 -9.69 10.29 8.28
C GLY A 82 -8.55 10.29 7.25
N TYR A 83 -7.71 9.24 7.23
CA TYR A 83 -6.63 9.05 6.26
C TYR A 83 -6.60 7.59 5.80
N PRO A 84 -7.69 7.13 5.13
CA PRO A 84 -7.97 5.71 4.95
C PRO A 84 -7.21 5.16 3.74
N PHE A 85 -5.89 5.14 3.83
CA PHE A 85 -5.02 4.59 2.80
C PHE A 85 -3.67 4.18 3.39
N ILE A 86 -2.97 3.30 2.67
CA ILE A 86 -1.57 2.96 2.93
C ILE A 86 -0.75 3.54 1.77
N ALA A 87 0.33 4.24 2.08
CA ALA A 87 1.21 4.83 1.09
C ALA A 87 2.56 4.11 1.11
N MET A 88 3.18 3.91 -0.05
CA MET A 88 4.49 3.27 -0.18
C MET A 88 5.37 4.10 -1.10
N LEU A 89 6.64 4.27 -0.76
CA LEU A 89 7.63 4.92 -1.64
C LEU A 89 8.79 3.98 -1.91
N VAL A 90 9.06 3.71 -3.18
CA VAL A 90 10.21 2.89 -3.59
C VAL A 90 11.50 3.67 -3.37
N THR A 91 12.44 3.07 -2.65
CA THR A 91 13.72 3.69 -2.28
C THR A 91 14.90 3.06 -3.03
N SER A 92 14.81 1.78 -3.40
CA SER A 92 15.81 1.08 -4.20
C SER A 92 15.21 -0.12 -4.95
N GLY A 93 15.90 -0.57 -6.00
CA GLY A 93 15.47 -1.69 -6.83
C GLY A 93 14.46 -1.31 -7.91
N ILE A 94 14.01 -2.30 -8.66
CA ILE A 94 13.01 -2.15 -9.72
C ILE A 94 11.95 -3.22 -9.51
N GLY A 95 10.71 -2.90 -9.83
CA GLY A 95 9.64 -3.89 -9.83
C GLY A 95 8.45 -3.47 -10.66
N THR A 96 7.36 -4.20 -10.47
CA THR A 96 6.04 -3.79 -10.92
C THR A 96 5.06 -3.85 -9.76
N VAL A 97 4.04 -3.00 -9.83
CA VAL A 97 2.83 -3.17 -9.04
C VAL A 97 1.76 -3.74 -9.96
N GLN A 98 1.06 -4.75 -9.47
CA GLN A 98 -0.19 -5.27 -10.00
C GLN A 98 -1.28 -4.93 -8.99
N SER A 99 -2.45 -4.50 -9.42
CA SER A 99 -3.57 -4.26 -8.50
C SER A 99 -4.92 -4.53 -9.12
N THR A 100 -5.88 -4.87 -8.27
CA THR A 100 -7.27 -5.17 -8.62
C THR A 100 -8.19 -4.93 -7.40
N GLY A 101 -9.49 -4.78 -7.64
CA GLY A 101 -10.49 -4.86 -6.58
C GLY A 101 -10.72 -6.31 -6.15
N LEU A 102 -11.06 -6.50 -4.87
CA LEU A 102 -11.60 -7.76 -4.37
C LEU A 102 -13.04 -7.95 -4.85
N ASP A 103 -13.49 -9.19 -5.05
CA ASP A 103 -14.87 -9.47 -5.46
C ASP A 103 -15.86 -9.15 -4.32
N GLU A 104 -16.96 -8.45 -4.66
CA GLU A 104 -17.99 -8.02 -3.71
C GLU A 104 -18.68 -9.20 -3.00
N ASN A 105 -18.97 -10.28 -3.73
CA ASN A 105 -19.65 -11.45 -3.17
C ASN A 105 -18.72 -12.22 -2.24
N LEU A 106 -17.43 -12.30 -2.60
CA LEU A 106 -16.39 -12.86 -1.74
C LEU A 106 -16.25 -12.03 -0.45
N CYS A 107 -16.25 -10.69 -0.55
CA CYS A 107 -16.22 -9.80 0.62
C CYS A 107 -17.44 -9.99 1.52
N ALA A 108 -18.65 -10.04 0.94
CA ALA A 108 -19.90 -10.18 1.66
C ALA A 108 -19.99 -11.53 2.36
N TYR A 109 -19.69 -12.63 1.65
CA TYR A 109 -19.68 -13.99 2.19
C TYR A 109 -18.82 -14.09 3.46
N TYR A 110 -17.63 -13.47 3.48
CA TYR A 110 -16.77 -13.52 4.66
C TYR A 110 -17.16 -12.53 5.76
N SER A 111 -17.67 -11.35 5.41
CA SER A 111 -18.16 -10.39 6.41
C SER A 111 -19.34 -10.95 7.21
N GLU A 112 -20.15 -11.81 6.59
CA GLU A 112 -21.28 -12.50 7.24
C GLU A 112 -20.85 -13.69 8.11
N ASN A 113 -19.65 -14.25 7.87
CA ASN A 113 -19.13 -15.44 8.54
C ASN A 113 -17.94 -15.12 9.46
N ASP A 114 -18.00 -13.96 10.14
CA ASP A 114 -16.95 -13.41 11.00
C ASP A 114 -16.43 -14.46 12.01
N THR A 115 -15.29 -15.05 11.69
CA THR A 115 -14.65 -16.13 12.46
C THR A 115 -13.44 -15.57 13.21
N ALA A 116 -13.09 -16.20 14.33
CA ALA A 116 -11.97 -15.81 15.20
C ALA A 116 -10.72 -15.39 14.42
N ASP A 117 -10.03 -14.33 14.88
CA ASP A 117 -9.05 -13.52 14.13
C ASP A 117 -8.02 -14.29 13.28
N ASP A 118 -7.53 -15.45 13.72
CA ASP A 118 -6.58 -16.28 12.96
C ASP A 118 -7.18 -16.90 11.68
N THR A 119 -8.49 -17.14 11.68
CA THR A 119 -9.23 -17.68 10.53
C THR A 119 -9.48 -16.60 9.50
N ALA A 120 -9.88 -15.41 9.96
CA ALA A 120 -10.08 -14.24 9.11
C ALA A 120 -8.79 -13.83 8.36
N GLU A 121 -7.62 -13.89 9.01
CA GLU A 121 -6.34 -13.64 8.35
C GLU A 121 -6.09 -14.62 7.21
N ARG A 122 -6.22 -15.92 7.48
CA ARG A 122 -5.94 -16.99 6.50
C ARG A 122 -6.91 -16.94 5.32
N VAL A 123 -8.18 -16.72 5.61
CA VAL A 123 -9.24 -16.51 4.63
C VAL A 123 -8.91 -15.34 3.72
N GLN A 124 -8.58 -14.18 4.27
CA GLN A 124 -8.30 -12.99 3.48
C GLN A 124 -7.01 -13.16 2.66
N GLN A 125 -5.99 -13.84 3.19
CA GLN A 125 -4.80 -14.21 2.44
C GLN A 125 -5.14 -15.14 1.26
N LEU A 126 -6.03 -16.10 1.46
CA LEU A 126 -6.51 -16.99 0.39
C LEU A 126 -7.30 -16.20 -0.67
N MET A 127 -8.23 -15.33 -0.25
CA MET A 127 -8.96 -14.44 -1.16
C MET A 127 -7.99 -13.60 -2.00
N ASN A 128 -7.01 -12.95 -1.37
CA ASN A 128 -6.00 -12.16 -2.07
C ASN A 128 -5.16 -13.02 -3.04
N ARG A 129 -5.00 -14.32 -2.79
CA ARG A 129 -4.35 -15.24 -3.73
C ARG A 129 -5.25 -15.53 -4.93
N LEU A 130 -6.51 -15.89 -4.67
CA LEU A 130 -7.53 -16.21 -5.67
C LEU A 130 -7.81 -15.01 -6.59
N THR A 131 -7.87 -13.81 -6.02
CA THR A 131 -8.10 -12.56 -6.74
C THR A 131 -7.10 -12.26 -7.85
N PHE A 132 -5.91 -12.87 -7.90
CA PHE A 132 -5.03 -12.77 -9.08
C PHE A 132 -4.82 -14.11 -9.81
N ALA A 133 -5.41 -15.19 -9.31
CA ALA A 133 -5.46 -16.46 -10.04
C ALA A 133 -6.58 -16.44 -11.09
N GLU A 134 -7.58 -15.57 -10.94
CA GLU A 134 -8.71 -15.47 -11.85
C GLU A 134 -8.38 -14.67 -13.13
N PRO A 135 -8.67 -15.21 -14.34
CA PRO A 135 -8.31 -14.59 -15.62
C PRO A 135 -8.96 -13.23 -15.92
N LEU A 136 -10.08 -12.92 -15.27
CA LEU A 136 -10.86 -11.69 -15.51
C LEU A 136 -10.47 -10.54 -14.58
N THR A 137 -9.47 -10.77 -13.72
CA THR A 137 -8.92 -9.77 -12.83
C THR A 137 -8.31 -8.64 -13.66
N VAL A 138 -8.84 -7.42 -13.53
CA VAL A 138 -8.23 -6.25 -14.18
C VAL A 138 -6.94 -5.92 -13.45
N VAL A 139 -5.80 -6.18 -14.09
CA VAL A 139 -4.47 -5.93 -13.54
C VAL A 139 -3.93 -4.61 -14.09
N ASP A 140 -3.80 -3.58 -13.25
CA ASP A 140 -2.98 -2.40 -13.58
C ASP A 140 -1.51 -2.75 -13.33
N GLU A 141 -0.74 -3.01 -14.38
CA GLU A 141 0.70 -3.30 -14.32
C GLU A 141 1.51 -2.02 -14.53
N ARG A 142 2.14 -1.52 -13.47
CA ARG A 142 2.99 -0.32 -13.56
C ARG A 142 4.38 -0.56 -13.05
N ARG A 143 5.35 0.01 -13.75
CA ARG A 143 6.76 -0.03 -13.37
C ARG A 143 6.99 0.76 -12.09
N LEU A 144 7.78 0.17 -11.20
CA LEU A 144 8.24 0.75 -9.95
C LEU A 144 9.75 0.97 -10.02
N VAL A 145 10.19 2.19 -9.74
CA VAL A 145 11.60 2.58 -9.64
C VAL A 145 11.77 3.51 -8.44
N PRO A 146 13.00 3.80 -7.98
CA PRO A 146 13.20 4.76 -6.89
C PRO A 146 12.53 6.09 -7.17
N GLY A 147 11.79 6.61 -6.20
CA GLY A 147 10.95 7.81 -6.36
C GLY A 147 9.52 7.53 -6.85
N THR A 148 9.18 6.28 -7.19
CA THR A 148 7.79 5.89 -7.46
C THR A 148 7.06 5.58 -6.16
N GLY A 149 6.01 6.34 -5.89
CA GLY A 149 5.07 6.14 -4.80
C GLY A 149 3.79 5.42 -5.24
N VAL A 150 3.23 4.61 -4.35
CA VAL A 150 1.99 3.85 -4.53
C VAL A 150 1.07 4.12 -3.35
N VAL A 151 -0.14 4.62 -3.60
CA VAL A 151 -1.17 4.85 -2.58
C VAL A 151 -2.31 3.86 -2.77
N VAL A 152 -2.62 3.11 -1.72
CA VAL A 152 -3.63 2.04 -1.72
C VAL A 152 -4.82 2.52 -0.89
N PRO A 153 -5.96 2.86 -1.52
CA PRO A 153 -7.14 3.35 -0.82
C PRO A 153 -7.84 2.23 -0.04
N LEU A 154 -8.38 2.58 1.13
CA LEU A 154 -9.08 1.69 2.07
C LEU A 154 -10.49 2.24 2.33
N VAL A 155 -11.40 2.08 1.37
CA VAL A 155 -12.72 2.72 1.43
C VAL A 155 -13.70 1.84 2.21
N ALA A 156 -14.24 2.36 3.31
CA ALA A 156 -15.25 1.66 4.10
C ALA A 156 -16.49 1.34 3.24
N GLY A 157 -16.98 0.10 3.34
CA GLY A 157 -18.17 -0.36 2.59
C GLY A 157 -17.95 -0.57 1.09
N ARG A 158 -16.70 -0.54 0.61
CA ARG A 158 -16.32 -0.92 -0.76
C ARG A 158 -15.40 -2.13 -0.73
N PRO A 159 -15.32 -2.90 -1.83
CA PRO A 159 -14.31 -3.92 -1.93
C PRO A 159 -12.91 -3.32 -1.81
N PRO A 160 -12.03 -3.95 -1.03
CA PRO A 160 -10.67 -3.46 -0.91
C PRO A 160 -9.86 -3.63 -2.20
N VAL A 161 -8.85 -2.78 -2.35
CA VAL A 161 -7.82 -2.95 -3.38
C VAL A 161 -6.80 -3.97 -2.90
N VAL A 162 -6.66 -5.05 -3.64
CA VAL A 162 -5.56 -5.99 -3.49
C VAL A 162 -4.47 -5.61 -4.47
N TYR A 163 -3.22 -5.67 -4.03
CA TYR A 163 -2.07 -5.35 -4.89
C TYR A 163 -0.91 -6.31 -4.61
N ARG A 164 -0.05 -6.52 -5.62
CA ARG A 164 1.18 -7.31 -5.54
C ARG A 164 2.34 -6.48 -6.03
N LEU A 165 3.43 -6.53 -5.28
CA LEU A 165 4.70 -5.95 -5.68
C LEU A 165 5.59 -7.08 -6.18
N ASN A 166 6.04 -6.98 -7.43
CA ASN A 166 6.89 -7.98 -8.06
C ASN A 166 8.27 -7.37 -8.30
N PRO A 167 9.30 -7.74 -7.52
CA PRO A 167 10.67 -7.34 -7.81
C PRO A 167 11.11 -7.84 -9.19
N ALA A 168 11.77 -6.97 -9.94
CA ALA A 168 12.29 -7.26 -11.27
C ALA A 168 13.82 -7.08 -11.29
N PRO A 169 14.53 -7.72 -12.24
CA PRO A 169 15.96 -7.50 -12.41
C PRO A 169 16.26 -6.03 -12.67
N GLY A 170 17.18 -5.46 -11.88
CA GLY A 170 17.67 -4.10 -12.07
C GLY A 170 18.91 -4.06 -12.96
N PRO A 171 19.17 -2.95 -13.68
CA PRO A 171 20.36 -2.82 -14.53
C PRO A 171 21.68 -2.85 -13.75
N GLN A 172 21.66 -2.61 -12.43
CA GLN A 172 22.86 -2.41 -11.62
C GLN A 172 23.23 -3.58 -10.70
N HIS A 173 22.39 -4.62 -10.51
CA HIS A 173 22.58 -5.61 -9.41
C HIS A 173 22.59 -7.08 -9.87
N GLY A 174 22.86 -7.35 -11.16
CA GLY A 174 22.96 -8.72 -11.68
C GLY A 174 21.62 -9.46 -11.67
N SER A 175 21.65 -10.79 -11.49
CA SER A 175 20.45 -11.66 -11.50
C SER A 175 19.59 -11.58 -10.24
N HIS A 176 19.98 -10.78 -9.25
CA HIS A 176 19.20 -10.61 -8.01
C HIS A 176 18.06 -9.63 -8.22
N THR A 177 16.83 -10.05 -7.91
CA THR A 177 15.65 -9.19 -7.97
C THR A 177 15.24 -8.80 -6.55
N TYR A 178 15.15 -7.50 -6.30
CA TYR A 178 14.70 -6.98 -5.01
C TYR A 178 14.03 -5.62 -5.20
N LEU A 179 13.16 -5.27 -4.28
CA LEU A 179 12.49 -3.98 -4.19
C LEU A 179 12.50 -3.53 -2.72
N ARG A 180 13.13 -2.38 -2.46
CA ARG A 180 13.08 -1.72 -1.14
C ARG A 180 12.12 -0.54 -1.21
N TYR A 181 11.27 -0.44 -0.21
CA TYR A 181 10.28 0.62 -0.13
C TYR A 181 10.01 1.01 1.33
N ARG A 182 9.47 2.21 1.52
CA ARG A 182 8.98 2.71 2.79
C ARG A 182 7.47 2.69 2.79
N THR A 183 6.87 2.05 3.77
CA THR A 183 5.42 2.08 4.00
C THR A 183 5.08 3.18 4.99
N PHE A 184 4.17 4.08 4.62
CA PHE A 184 3.66 5.19 5.39
C PHE A 184 2.17 5.04 5.65
N LEU A 185 1.73 5.34 6.86
CA LEU A 185 0.32 5.40 7.21
C LEU A 185 0.10 6.24 8.47
N ILE A 186 -1.16 6.56 8.75
CA ILE A 186 -1.56 7.22 9.99
C ILE A 186 -2.37 6.20 10.80
N PRO A 187 -1.97 5.88 12.05
CA PRO A 187 -2.76 4.99 12.89
C PRO A 187 -4.09 5.60 13.31
N ARG A 188 -5.08 4.74 13.59
CA ARG A 188 -6.23 5.11 14.43
C ARG A 188 -5.73 5.74 15.74
N SER A 189 -6.51 6.65 16.29
CA SER A 189 -6.11 7.42 17.47
C SER A 189 -6.13 6.63 18.79
N ASP A 190 -6.61 5.37 18.78
CA ASP A 190 -6.56 4.51 19.96
C ASP A 190 -5.14 4.01 20.25
N GLY A 191 -4.82 3.87 21.54
CA GLY A 191 -3.50 3.45 22.00
C GLY A 191 -3.11 2.04 21.54
N GLU A 192 -4.09 1.16 21.30
CA GLU A 192 -3.88 -0.20 20.82
C GLU A 192 -3.37 -0.22 19.38
N ALA A 193 -3.94 0.59 18.48
CA ALA A 193 -3.47 0.69 17.10
C ALA A 193 -2.00 1.18 17.02
N VAL A 194 -1.65 2.17 17.83
CA VAL A 194 -0.28 2.70 17.90
C VAL A 194 0.69 1.65 18.44
N LYS A 195 0.29 0.91 19.48
CA LYS A 195 1.10 -0.16 20.07
C LYS A 195 1.32 -1.31 19.07
N ALA A 196 0.26 -1.74 18.37
CA ALA A 196 0.33 -2.77 17.35
C ALA A 196 1.26 -2.36 16.19
N LEU A 197 1.16 -1.13 15.68
CA LEU A 197 2.06 -0.64 14.64
C LEU A 197 3.53 -0.69 15.07
N ARG A 198 3.83 -0.28 16.30
CA ARG A 198 5.21 -0.35 16.83
C ARG A 198 5.71 -1.78 16.93
N GLN A 199 4.87 -2.73 17.30
CA GLN A 199 5.21 -4.16 17.28
C GLN A 199 5.50 -4.66 15.86
N PHE A 200 4.85 -4.07 14.85
CA PHE A 200 5.17 -4.31 13.43
C PHE A 200 6.39 -3.52 12.93
N GLY A 201 7.10 -2.81 13.80
CA GLY A 201 8.34 -2.10 13.44
C GLY A 201 8.12 -0.71 12.82
N PHE A 202 6.91 -0.15 12.89
CA PHE A 202 6.69 1.24 12.50
C PHE A 202 7.23 2.21 13.55
N ALA A 203 7.79 3.30 13.08
CA ALA A 203 8.21 4.43 13.89
C ALA A 203 7.57 5.73 13.40
N PRO A 204 7.39 6.76 14.25
CA PRO A 204 6.98 8.08 13.79
C PRO A 204 7.99 8.61 12.75
N TRP A 205 7.50 8.92 11.57
CA TRP A 205 8.30 9.54 10.52
C TRP A 205 8.71 10.95 10.96
N ARG A 206 9.95 11.29 10.68
CA ARG A 206 10.48 12.64 10.81
C ARG A 206 11.12 13.00 9.49
N PRO A 207 10.88 14.22 8.95
CA PRO A 207 11.66 14.69 7.83
C PRO A 207 13.13 14.63 8.26
N ALA A 208 13.97 13.96 7.48
CA ALA A 208 15.41 14.08 7.66
C ALA A 208 15.73 15.58 7.56
N GLY A 209 16.33 16.13 8.62
CA GLY A 209 16.82 17.50 8.63
C GLY A 209 17.84 17.73 7.54
#